data_AF-A0A378RMV4-F1
#
_entry.id   AF-A0A378RMV4-F1
#
_cell.length_a   1.000
_cell.length_b   1.000
_cell.length_c   1.000
_cell.angle_alpha   90.00
_cell.angle_beta   90.00
_cell.angle_gamma   90.00
#
_symmetry.space_group_name_H-M   'P 1'
#
loop_
_entity.id
_entity.type
_entity.pdbx_description
1 polymer ?
#
loop_
_entity_poly.entity_id
_entity_poly.type
_entity_poly.pdbx_seq_one_letter_code
_entity_poly.pdbx_strand_id
1 'polypeptide(L)'
;MSKRLDLMFKLPPLAKKRMENDKTKIVEAFHKGQEKEVYTRLQYARIYKGYDLLENFGYVRHALQRKYDISVTLLETILYLVPKNYFMTGDLKEIAQIRYTYKNIDSLIRMGYVSRAAKGKNKNEHLYTMTVKARQICQEMHEMLAGEIDIPIELYNSKEASKSDLIKSEIIEKLNKKEKPKTVKVLWARVR
;
A
#
# COMPACT_ATOMS: atom_id res chain seq x y z
N MET A 1 19.48 31.83 -15.41
CA MET A 1 20.07 30.58 -14.90
C MET A 1 19.04 29.46 -15.04
N SER A 2 19.44 28.21 -15.34
CA SER A 2 18.45 27.12 -15.41
C SER A 2 17.82 26.92 -14.02
N LYS A 3 16.49 26.77 -13.91
CA LYS A 3 15.78 26.57 -12.62
C LYS A 3 16.36 25.41 -11.79
N ARG A 4 16.98 24.43 -12.47
CA ARG A 4 17.75 23.33 -11.86
C ARG A 4 18.92 23.82 -11.02
N LEU A 5 19.68 24.82 -11.49
CA LEU A 5 20.80 25.41 -10.75
C LEU A 5 20.29 26.13 -9.49
N ASP A 6 19.21 26.90 -9.60
CA ASP A 6 18.59 27.58 -8.46
C ASP A 6 18.09 26.61 -7.37
N LEU A 7 17.51 25.48 -7.78
CA LEU A 7 17.09 24.43 -6.84
C LEU A 7 18.29 23.78 -6.14
N MET A 8 19.38 23.51 -6.87
CA MET A 8 20.61 22.94 -6.33
C MET A 8 21.28 23.82 -5.27
N PHE A 9 21.14 25.15 -5.38
CA PHE A 9 21.65 26.09 -4.39
C PHE A 9 20.82 26.13 -3.09
N LYS A 10 19.53 25.77 -3.17
CA LYS A 10 18.61 25.78 -2.02
C LYS A 10 18.60 24.46 -1.24
N LEU A 11 19.26 23.42 -1.75
CA LEU A 11 19.31 22.11 -1.11
C LEU A 11 20.34 22.07 0.03
N PRO A 12 20.04 21.38 1.16
CA PRO A 12 21.02 21.13 2.21
C PRO A 12 22.27 20.40 1.67
N PRO A 13 23.47 20.64 2.24
CA PRO A 13 24.74 20.12 1.70
C PRO A 13 24.77 18.59 1.54
N LEU A 14 24.16 17.87 2.49
CA LEU A 14 24.02 16.41 2.47
C LEU A 14 23.13 15.91 1.32
N ALA A 15 22.05 16.63 1.01
CA ALA A 15 21.14 16.29 -0.09
C ALA A 15 21.80 16.57 -1.46
N LYS A 16 22.56 17.66 -1.56
CA LYS A 16 23.32 18.03 -2.76
C LYS A 16 24.35 16.97 -3.13
N LYS A 17 25.17 16.56 -2.15
CA LYS A 17 26.19 15.50 -2.33
C LYS A 17 25.58 14.16 -2.74
N ARG A 18 24.38 13.86 -2.23
CA ARG A 18 23.64 12.62 -2.57
C ARG A 18 23.07 12.67 -3.99
N MET A 19 22.53 13.82 -4.43
CA MET A 19 22.02 14.00 -5.79
C MET A 19 23.09 13.98 -6.87
N GLU A 20 24.28 14.54 -6.58
CA GLU A 20 25.43 14.50 -7.49
C GLU A 20 25.95 13.07 -7.68
N ASN A 21 25.95 12.26 -6.62
CA ASN A 21 26.39 10.86 -6.66
C ASN A 21 25.38 9.91 -7.34
N ASP A 22 24.07 10.13 -7.16
CA ASP A 22 23.03 9.17 -7.56
C ASP A 22 22.46 9.39 -8.99
N LYS A 23 22.99 10.34 -9.79
CA LYS A 23 22.49 10.70 -11.14
C LYS A 23 20.97 10.97 -11.18
N THR A 24 20.41 11.51 -10.10
CA THR A 24 18.96 11.73 -9.97
C THR A 24 18.47 12.79 -10.95
N LYS A 25 17.46 12.47 -11.77
CA LYS A 25 16.83 13.43 -12.69
C LYS A 25 15.79 14.27 -11.95
N ILE A 26 15.88 15.60 -12.07
CA ILE A 26 14.83 16.52 -11.61
C ILE A 26 13.83 16.65 -12.74
N VAL A 27 12.56 16.34 -12.48
CA VAL A 27 11.47 16.49 -13.44
C VAL A 27 10.44 17.44 -12.84
N GLU A 28 10.06 18.47 -13.58
CA GLU A 28 8.97 19.37 -13.21
C GLU A 28 7.65 18.72 -13.63
N ALA A 29 6.71 18.56 -12.70
CA ALA A 29 5.37 18.05 -12.99
C ALA A 29 4.35 19.18 -12.80
N PHE A 30 3.82 19.69 -13.91
CA PHE A 30 2.72 20.66 -13.90
C PHE A 30 1.39 19.93 -13.75
N HIS A 31 0.47 20.48 -12.95
CA HIS A 31 -0.90 19.98 -12.89
C HIS A 31 -1.59 20.24 -14.24
N LYS A 32 -2.35 19.25 -14.75
CA LYS A 32 -2.96 19.29 -16.08
C LYS A 32 -3.64 20.63 -16.38
N GLY A 33 -3.26 21.26 -17.50
CA GLY A 33 -3.93 22.42 -18.08
C GLY A 33 -3.33 23.80 -17.76
N GLN A 34 -2.20 23.88 -17.04
CA GLN A 34 -1.53 25.16 -16.79
C GLN A 34 -0.17 25.22 -17.50
N GLU A 35 -0.03 26.14 -18.45
CA GLU A 35 1.25 26.47 -19.09
C GLU A 35 2.15 27.37 -18.20
N LYS A 36 1.60 27.92 -17.10
CA LYS A 36 2.32 28.81 -16.16
C LYS A 36 1.88 28.60 -14.71
N GLU A 37 2.82 28.74 -13.78
CA GLU A 37 2.61 28.65 -12.32
C GLU A 37 1.68 29.79 -11.84
N VAL A 38 0.45 29.48 -11.43
CA VAL A 38 -0.46 30.46 -10.78
C VAL A 38 -0.02 30.77 -9.34
N TYR A 39 0.85 29.96 -8.75
CA TYR A 39 1.41 30.18 -7.41
C TYR A 39 2.94 30.18 -7.44
N THR A 40 3.54 31.29 -7.01
CA THR A 40 4.98 31.59 -6.97
C THR A 40 5.79 30.76 -5.98
N ARG A 41 5.18 29.78 -5.32
CA ARG A 41 5.87 28.84 -4.42
C ARG A 41 5.73 27.44 -4.98
N LEU A 42 6.86 26.87 -5.39
CA LEU A 42 7.04 25.46 -5.65
C LEU A 42 6.64 24.72 -4.36
N GLN A 43 5.38 24.28 -4.25
CA GLN A 43 4.87 23.80 -2.97
C GLN A 43 5.63 22.53 -2.56
N TYR A 44 5.95 21.61 -3.47
CA TYR A 44 6.84 20.47 -3.21
C TYR A 44 7.52 19.96 -4.49
N ALA A 45 8.85 19.96 -4.56
CA ALA A 45 9.58 19.10 -5.50
C ALA A 45 9.63 17.68 -4.88
N ARG A 46 8.90 16.72 -5.43
CA ARG A 46 8.97 15.32 -4.98
C ARG A 46 10.28 14.70 -5.44
N ILE A 47 11.29 14.75 -4.57
CA ILE A 47 12.52 13.96 -4.72
C ILE A 47 12.21 12.60 -4.15
N TYR A 48 11.98 11.60 -5.00
CA TYR A 48 11.75 10.23 -4.55
C TYR A 48 12.88 9.32 -5.04
N LYS A 49 13.43 8.52 -4.11
CA LYS A 49 14.42 7.46 -4.36
C LYS A 49 13.80 6.15 -3.87
N GLY A 50 13.23 5.35 -4.76
CA GLY A 50 12.60 4.06 -4.43
C GLY A 50 11.45 3.71 -5.37
N TYR A 51 10.56 2.79 -4.94
CA TYR A 51 9.24 2.55 -5.54
C TYR A 51 8.14 3.10 -4.62
N ASP A 52 7.31 4.05 -5.09
CA ASP A 52 6.28 4.66 -4.25
C ASP A 52 5.15 3.65 -4.06
N LEU A 53 5.20 2.92 -2.94
CA LEU A 53 4.19 1.93 -2.57
C LEU A 53 2.78 2.54 -2.52
N LEU A 54 2.64 3.86 -2.34
CA LEU A 54 1.35 4.53 -2.29
C LEU A 54 0.78 4.83 -3.67
N GLU A 55 1.61 4.90 -4.73
CA GLU A 55 1.16 5.15 -6.10
C GLU A 55 0.10 4.12 -6.52
N ASN A 56 0.32 2.85 -6.14
CA ASN A 56 -0.52 1.73 -6.55
C ASN A 56 -1.48 1.25 -5.46
N PHE A 57 -1.46 1.87 -4.28
CA PHE A 57 -2.26 1.45 -3.12
C PHE A 57 -3.75 1.35 -3.43
N GLY A 58 -4.31 2.32 -4.16
CA GLY A 58 -5.74 2.30 -4.53
C GLY A 58 -6.14 1.07 -5.35
N TYR A 59 -5.31 0.68 -6.33
CA TYR A 59 -5.57 -0.44 -7.22
C TYR A 59 -5.31 -1.78 -6.53
N VAL A 60 -4.20 -1.89 -5.79
CA VAL A 60 -3.86 -3.09 -5.01
C VAL A 60 -4.92 -3.37 -3.95
N ARG A 61 -5.32 -2.35 -3.18
CA ARG A 61 -6.37 -2.48 -2.16
C ARG A 61 -7.65 -3.02 -2.79
N HIS A 62 -8.10 -2.43 -3.89
CA HIS A 62 -9.33 -2.84 -4.57
C HIS A 62 -9.21 -4.27 -5.16
N ALA A 63 -8.05 -4.65 -5.69
CA ALA A 63 -7.81 -6.01 -6.19
C ALA A 63 -7.92 -7.05 -5.06
N LEU A 64 -7.32 -6.78 -3.90
CA LEU A 64 -7.41 -7.69 -2.74
C LEU A 64 -8.84 -7.79 -2.21
N GLN A 65 -9.58 -6.68 -2.16
CA GLN A 65 -10.98 -6.70 -1.77
C GLN A 65 -11.81 -7.64 -2.66
N ARG A 66 -11.59 -7.60 -3.99
CA ARG A 66 -12.26 -8.52 -4.92
C ARG A 66 -11.77 -9.95 -4.78
N LYS A 67 -10.46 -10.16 -4.70
CA LYS A 67 -9.84 -11.50 -4.63
C LYS A 67 -10.32 -12.28 -3.40
N TYR A 68 -10.44 -11.61 -2.26
CA TYR A 68 -10.77 -12.24 -0.99
C TYR A 68 -12.23 -12.02 -0.54
N ASP A 69 -13.02 -11.31 -1.34
CA ASP A 69 -14.39 -10.89 -1.00
C ASP A 69 -14.46 -10.22 0.39
N ILE A 70 -13.65 -9.17 0.58
CA ILE A 70 -13.54 -8.44 1.85
C ILE A 70 -13.84 -6.95 1.69
N SER A 71 -14.47 -6.40 2.72
CA SER A 71 -14.69 -4.95 2.82
C SER A 71 -13.39 -4.20 3.07
N VAL A 72 -13.37 -2.90 2.73
CA VAL A 72 -12.22 -2.01 3.03
C VAL A 72 -11.90 -2.05 4.53
N THR A 73 -12.95 -1.95 5.35
CA THR A 73 -12.87 -1.96 6.82
C THR A 73 -12.26 -3.26 7.35
N LEU A 74 -12.58 -4.41 6.74
CA LEU A 74 -11.99 -5.69 7.13
C LEU A 74 -10.51 -5.75 6.75
N LEU A 75 -10.17 -5.32 5.54
CA LEU A 75 -8.80 -5.28 5.08
C LEU A 75 -7.94 -4.39 5.99
N GLU A 76 -8.40 -3.20 6.35
CA GLU A 76 -7.67 -2.30 7.26
C GLU A 76 -7.53 -2.89 8.67
N THR A 77 -8.54 -3.63 9.14
CA THR A 77 -8.46 -4.37 10.41
C THR A 77 -7.38 -5.45 10.35
N ILE A 78 -7.29 -6.20 9.24
CA ILE A 78 -6.25 -7.20 9.02
C ILE A 78 -4.87 -6.54 9.00
N LEU A 79 -4.70 -5.45 8.25
CA LEU A 79 -3.42 -4.74 8.12
C LEU A 79 -2.93 -4.17 9.46
N TYR A 80 -3.85 -3.74 10.34
CA TYR A 80 -3.49 -3.26 11.67
C TYR A 80 -3.11 -4.41 12.62
N LEU A 81 -3.81 -5.56 12.58
CA LEU A 81 -3.60 -6.65 13.53
C LEU A 81 -2.43 -7.58 13.17
N VAL A 82 -2.15 -7.79 11.88
CA VAL A 82 -1.07 -8.70 11.44
C VAL A 82 0.30 -8.34 12.05
N PRO A 83 0.76 -7.08 12.06
CA PRO A 83 2.05 -6.70 12.62
C PRO A 83 2.19 -6.94 14.14
N LYS A 84 1.06 -7.03 14.89
CA LYS A 84 1.10 -7.23 16.35
C LYS A 84 1.53 -8.64 16.75
N ASN A 85 1.49 -9.62 15.84
CA ASN A 85 1.72 -11.07 16.07
C ASN A 85 0.74 -11.72 17.05
N TYR A 86 0.62 -11.19 18.26
CA TYR A 86 -0.35 -11.57 19.29
C TYR A 86 -1.05 -10.33 19.82
N PHE A 87 -2.34 -10.45 20.14
CA PHE A 87 -3.14 -9.34 20.62
C PHE A 87 -4.29 -9.82 21.52
N MET A 88 -4.85 -8.90 22.31
CA MET A 88 -5.99 -9.14 23.19
C MET A 88 -7.23 -8.42 22.66
N THR A 89 -8.41 -8.65 23.26
CA THR A 89 -9.61 -7.88 22.88
C THR A 89 -9.47 -6.39 23.17
N GLY A 90 -8.59 -6.01 24.09
CA GLY A 90 -8.22 -4.62 24.37
C GLY A 90 -7.65 -3.91 23.15
N ASP A 91 -6.77 -4.55 22.39
CA ASP A 91 -6.17 -3.98 21.17
C ASP A 91 -7.20 -3.67 20.07
N LEU A 92 -8.30 -4.42 20.04
CA LEU A 92 -9.40 -4.17 19.11
C LEU A 92 -10.19 -2.91 19.46
N LYS A 93 -10.14 -2.44 20.72
CA LYS A 93 -10.88 -1.25 21.15
C LYS A 93 -10.40 0.01 20.43
N GLU A 94 -9.10 0.11 20.15
CA GLU A 94 -8.52 1.23 19.41
C GLU A 94 -9.11 1.33 17.99
N ILE A 95 -9.21 0.19 17.29
CA ILE A 95 -9.82 0.13 15.96
C ILE A 95 -11.34 0.33 16.04
N ALA A 96 -11.97 -0.25 17.06
CA ALA A 96 -13.41 -0.20 17.28
C ALA A 96 -13.93 1.23 17.42
N GLN A 97 -13.14 2.14 17.98
CA GLN A 97 -13.51 3.56 18.08
C GLN A 97 -13.68 4.22 16.70
N ILE A 98 -12.95 3.73 15.70
CA ILE A 98 -12.98 4.27 14.33
C ILE A 98 -13.99 3.48 13.46
N ARG A 99 -14.17 2.18 13.70
CA ARG A 99 -14.86 1.26 12.79
C ARG A 99 -15.82 0.31 13.54
N TYR A 100 -17.13 0.51 13.34
CA TYR A 100 -18.17 -0.18 14.09
C TYR A 100 -18.36 -1.66 13.71
N THR A 101 -18.04 -2.05 12.48
CA THR A 101 -18.40 -3.37 11.92
C THR A 101 -17.60 -4.54 12.49
N TYR A 102 -16.34 -4.35 12.88
CA TYR A 102 -15.44 -5.43 13.33
C TYR A 102 -15.03 -5.31 14.80
N LYS A 103 -15.89 -4.69 15.62
CA LYS A 103 -15.69 -4.54 17.07
C LYS A 103 -15.63 -5.87 17.82
N ASN A 104 -16.22 -6.93 17.25
CA ASN A 104 -16.36 -8.22 17.91
C ASN A 104 -15.33 -9.24 17.37
N ILE A 105 -14.45 -9.68 18.26
CA ILE A 105 -13.47 -10.73 17.98
C ILE A 105 -14.11 -12.05 17.54
N ASP A 106 -15.30 -12.37 18.04
CA ASP A 106 -16.02 -13.60 17.70
C ASP A 106 -16.40 -13.62 16.20
N SER A 107 -16.69 -12.45 15.62
CA SER A 107 -16.95 -12.33 14.17
C SER A 107 -15.68 -12.61 13.36
N LEU A 108 -14.53 -12.08 13.78
CA LEU A 108 -13.24 -12.29 13.09
C LEU A 108 -12.78 -13.76 13.18
N ILE A 109 -13.06 -14.42 14.30
CA ILE A 109 -12.83 -15.86 14.47
C ILE A 109 -13.75 -16.67 13.55
N ARG A 110 -15.05 -16.36 13.53
CA ARG A 110 -16.03 -17.05 12.66
C ARG A 110 -15.69 -16.90 11.18
N MET A 111 -15.15 -15.76 10.77
CA MET A 111 -14.69 -15.51 9.40
C MET A 111 -13.32 -16.13 9.07
N GLY A 112 -12.64 -16.73 10.05
CA GLY A 112 -11.37 -17.44 9.87
C GLY A 112 -10.15 -16.52 9.74
N TYR A 113 -10.23 -15.26 10.11
CA TYR A 113 -9.09 -14.31 10.07
C TYR A 113 -8.30 -14.29 11.38
N VAL A 114 -8.93 -14.70 12.48
CA VAL A 114 -8.31 -14.73 13.81
C VAL A 114 -8.47 -16.11 14.42
N SER A 115 -7.45 -16.55 15.17
CA SER A 115 -7.48 -17.75 16.00
C SER A 115 -7.07 -17.41 17.42
N ARG A 116 -7.52 -18.22 18.39
CA ARG A 116 -7.11 -18.10 19.78
C ARG A 116 -5.80 -18.87 19.98
N ALA A 117 -4.76 -18.15 20.38
CA ALA A 117 -3.44 -18.72 20.68
C ALA A 117 -3.37 -19.26 22.11
N ALA A 118 -3.95 -18.54 23.08
CA ALA A 118 -3.99 -18.98 24.48
C ALA A 118 -5.32 -18.59 25.15
N LYS A 119 -5.79 -19.44 26.06
CA LYS A 119 -7.00 -19.21 26.86
C LYS A 119 -6.62 -18.54 28.19
N GLY A 120 -7.06 -17.31 28.39
CA GLY A 120 -7.05 -16.63 29.70
C GLY A 120 -8.25 -16.99 30.57
N LYS A 121 -8.36 -16.40 31.78
CA LYS A 121 -9.48 -16.68 32.70
C LYS A 121 -10.80 -16.23 32.10
N ASN A 122 -10.80 -15.05 31.47
CA ASN A 122 -11.95 -14.44 30.83
C ASN A 122 -11.67 -14.15 29.34
N LYS A 123 -12.71 -13.86 28.54
CA LYS A 123 -12.57 -13.52 27.11
C LYS A 123 -11.60 -12.36 26.84
N ASN A 124 -11.53 -11.40 27.76
CA ASN A 124 -10.62 -10.25 27.65
C ASN A 124 -9.15 -10.61 27.88
N GLU A 125 -8.89 -11.71 28.57
CA GLU A 125 -7.54 -12.20 28.86
C GLU A 125 -7.07 -13.25 27.84
N HIS A 126 -7.90 -13.58 26.85
CA HIS A 126 -7.48 -14.48 25.78
C HIS A 126 -6.44 -13.81 24.90
N LEU A 127 -5.44 -14.60 24.50
CA LEU A 127 -4.45 -14.20 23.52
C LEU A 127 -4.89 -14.69 22.14
N TYR A 128 -4.97 -13.78 21.18
CA TYR A 128 -5.37 -14.04 19.81
C TYR A 128 -4.17 -13.84 18.87
N THR A 129 -4.23 -14.49 17.72
CA THR A 129 -3.28 -14.30 16.62
C THR A 129 -3.99 -14.37 15.28
N MET A 130 -3.44 -13.66 14.29
CA MET A 130 -3.95 -13.68 12.91
C MET A 130 -3.65 -15.04 12.27
N THR A 131 -4.63 -15.60 11.56
CA THR A 131 -4.48 -16.88 10.85
C THR A 131 -3.56 -16.75 9.64
N VAL A 132 -3.13 -17.89 9.09
CA VAL A 132 -2.36 -17.95 7.84
C VAL A 132 -3.06 -17.19 6.71
N LYS A 133 -4.40 -17.31 6.61
CA LYS A 133 -5.21 -16.58 5.64
C LYS A 133 -5.03 -15.06 5.73
N ALA A 134 -5.10 -14.50 6.94
CA ALA A 134 -4.95 -13.06 7.13
C ALA A 134 -3.51 -12.58 6.85
N ARG A 135 -2.51 -13.38 7.24
CA ARG A 135 -1.10 -13.07 6.95
C ARG A 135 -0.81 -13.10 5.45
N GLN A 136 -1.39 -14.07 4.72
CA GLN A 136 -1.28 -14.16 3.27
C GLN A 136 -1.82 -12.90 2.57
N ILE A 137 -2.97 -12.38 3.02
CA ILE A 137 -3.54 -11.13 2.47
C ILE A 137 -2.57 -9.96 2.64
N CYS A 138 -1.98 -9.81 3.84
CA CYS A 138 -1.03 -8.76 4.13
C CYS A 138 0.26 -8.90 3.31
N GLN A 139 0.78 -10.12 3.21
CA GLN A 139 1.95 -10.43 2.40
C GLN A 139 1.71 -10.11 0.92
N GLU A 140 0.61 -10.59 0.33
CA GLU A 140 0.28 -10.27 -1.07
C GLU A 140 0.09 -8.78 -1.30
N MET A 141 -0.47 -8.06 -0.33
CA MET A 141 -0.54 -6.61 -0.41
C MET A 141 0.84 -5.99 -0.50
N HIS A 142 1.76 -6.38 0.37
CA HIS A 142 3.14 -5.88 0.32
C HIS A 142 3.83 -6.25 -1.00
N GLU A 143 3.70 -7.49 -1.45
CA GLU A 143 4.29 -7.98 -2.71
C GLU A 143 3.72 -7.22 -3.92
N MET A 144 2.40 -6.98 -3.98
CA MET A 144 1.77 -6.20 -5.05
C MET A 144 2.17 -4.72 -5.00
N LEU A 145 2.21 -4.13 -3.81
CA LEU A 145 2.65 -2.74 -3.64
C LEU A 145 4.12 -2.57 -4.00
N ALA A 146 4.98 -3.55 -3.70
CA ALA A 146 6.37 -3.53 -4.12
C ALA A 146 6.52 -3.77 -5.63
N GLY A 147 5.47 -4.26 -6.29
CA GLY A 147 5.49 -4.72 -7.66
C GLY A 147 6.26 -6.03 -7.82
N GLU A 148 6.41 -6.86 -6.80
CA GLU A 148 7.02 -8.19 -6.91
C GLU A 148 6.10 -9.16 -7.65
N ILE A 149 4.81 -9.13 -7.29
CA ILE A 149 3.75 -9.83 -7.99
C ILE A 149 2.87 -8.83 -8.74
N ASP A 150 2.33 -9.27 -9.87
CA ASP A 150 1.48 -8.44 -10.70
C ASP A 150 0.09 -8.34 -10.08
N ILE A 151 -0.56 -7.19 -10.26
CA ILE A 151 -1.94 -6.99 -9.81
C ILE A 151 -2.85 -7.80 -10.75
N PRO A 152 -3.69 -8.71 -10.25
CA PRO A 152 -4.50 -9.59 -11.09
C PRO A 152 -5.54 -8.81 -11.88
N ILE A 153 -5.40 -8.83 -13.20
CA ILE A 153 -6.25 -8.09 -14.16
C ILE A 153 -7.58 -8.83 -14.34
N GLU A 154 -7.57 -10.14 -14.15
CA GLU A 154 -8.72 -11.05 -14.37
C GLU A 154 -9.91 -10.69 -13.47
N LEU A 155 -9.64 -10.08 -12.30
CA LEU A 155 -10.67 -9.62 -11.36
C LEU A 155 -11.54 -8.47 -11.90
N TYR A 156 -11.16 -7.89 -13.04
CA TYR A 156 -11.80 -6.73 -13.64
C TYR A 156 -12.41 -7.02 -15.01
N ASN A 157 -12.07 -8.16 -15.63
CA ASN A 157 -12.46 -8.52 -16.99
C ASN A 157 -13.60 -9.57 -17.01
N SER A 158 -14.67 -9.35 -16.25
CA SER A 158 -15.88 -10.17 -16.34
C SER A 158 -16.78 -9.73 -17.51
N LYS A 159 -17.64 -10.63 -18.00
CA LYS A 159 -18.63 -10.31 -19.06
C LYS A 159 -19.60 -9.19 -18.65
N GLU A 160 -19.76 -8.98 -17.35
CA GLU A 160 -20.62 -7.96 -16.72
C GLU A 160 -19.78 -6.79 -16.17
N ALA A 161 -18.53 -6.63 -16.62
CA ALA A 161 -17.64 -5.60 -16.10
C ALA A 161 -18.20 -4.19 -16.36
N SER A 162 -18.20 -3.37 -15.32
CA SER A 162 -18.57 -1.96 -15.45
C SER A 162 -17.53 -1.20 -16.27
N LYS A 163 -17.92 -0.07 -16.89
CA LYS A 163 -16.98 0.82 -17.57
C LYS A 163 -15.83 1.28 -16.66
N SER A 164 -16.10 1.45 -15.37
CA SER A 164 -15.09 1.77 -14.36
C SER A 164 -14.05 0.66 -14.22
N ASP A 165 -14.49 -0.60 -14.26
CA ASP A 165 -13.60 -1.74 -14.09
C ASP A 165 -12.73 -1.97 -15.32
N LEU A 166 -13.26 -1.73 -16.53
CA LEU A 166 -12.47 -1.72 -17.76
C LEU A 166 -11.36 -0.66 -17.73
N ILE A 167 -11.68 0.56 -17.26
CA ILE A 167 -10.65 1.62 -17.11
C ILE A 167 -9.60 1.20 -16.07
N LYS A 168 -10.02 0.59 -14.96
CA LYS A 168 -9.07 0.07 -13.97
C LYS A 168 -8.20 -1.03 -14.55
N SER A 169 -8.74 -1.96 -15.34
CA SER A 169 -7.97 -3.05 -15.95
C SER A 169 -6.92 -2.51 -16.92
N GLU A 170 -7.25 -1.52 -17.75
CA GLU A 170 -6.27 -0.84 -18.62
C GLU A 170 -5.16 -0.14 -17.84
N ILE A 171 -5.51 0.52 -16.72
CA ILE A 171 -4.50 1.18 -15.86
C ILE A 171 -3.61 0.13 -15.20
N ILE A 172 -4.19 -0.94 -14.66
CA ILE A 172 -3.45 -2.04 -14.03
C ILE A 172 -2.51 -2.70 -15.05
N GLU A 173 -2.95 -2.93 -16.28
CA GLU A 173 -2.12 -3.49 -17.34
C GLU A 173 -0.90 -2.60 -17.63
N LYS A 174 -1.09 -1.27 -17.69
CA LYS A 174 0.02 -0.31 -17.82
C LYS A 174 0.95 -0.33 -16.62
N LEU A 175 0.42 -0.49 -15.41
CA LEU A 175 1.20 -0.56 -14.16
C LEU A 175 2.06 -1.83 -14.09
N ASN A 176 1.48 -2.99 -14.41
CA ASN A 176 2.21 -4.26 -14.42
C ASN A 176 3.35 -4.28 -15.46
N LYS A 177 3.20 -3.54 -16.57
CA LYS A 177 4.23 -3.38 -17.62
C LYS A 177 5.33 -2.37 -17.28
N LYS A 178 5.19 -1.50 -16.27
CA LYS A 178 6.22 -0.52 -15.91
C LYS A 178 7.50 -1.22 -15.46
N GLU A 179 8.66 -0.72 -15.90
CA GLU A 179 9.95 -1.25 -15.44
C GLU A 179 10.12 -1.06 -13.93
N LYS A 180 10.29 -2.18 -13.22
CA LYS A 180 10.45 -2.20 -11.76
C LYS A 180 11.81 -1.56 -11.38
N PRO A 181 11.86 -0.61 -10.42
CA PRO A 181 13.11 0.02 -9.98
C PRO A 181 14.13 -1.02 -9.51
N LYS A 182 15.41 -0.78 -9.81
CA LYS A 182 16.51 -1.71 -9.46
C LYS A 182 16.58 -2.01 -7.95
N THR A 183 16.13 -1.11 -7.09
CA THR A 183 16.05 -1.27 -5.64
C THR A 183 15.05 -2.34 -5.18
N VAL A 184 13.98 -2.59 -5.93
CA VAL A 184 12.98 -3.63 -5.61
C VAL A 184 13.53 -5.03 -5.87
N LYS A 185 14.34 -5.21 -6.92
CA LYS A 185 14.96 -6.51 -7.26
C LYS A 185 15.87 -7.08 -6.17
N VAL A 186 16.36 -6.24 -5.25
CA VAL A 186 17.32 -6.63 -4.21
C VAL A 186 16.64 -7.04 -2.91
N LEU A 187 15.40 -6.58 -2.64
CA LEU A 187 14.79 -6.72 -1.31
C LEU A 187 14.21 -8.12 -1.06
N TRP A 188 13.77 -8.85 -2.08
CA TRP A 188 13.12 -10.17 -1.93
C TRP A 188 13.36 -11.09 -3.13
N ALA A 189 14.63 -11.24 -3.53
CA ALA A 189 14.97 -12.29 -4.49
C ALA A 189 14.63 -13.66 -3.90
N ARG A 190 13.50 -14.25 -4.31
CA ARG A 190 13.27 -15.68 -4.10
C ARG A 190 14.41 -16.41 -4.80
N VAL A 191 15.22 -17.11 -4.01
CA VAL A 191 16.00 -18.24 -4.55
C VAL A 191 14.95 -19.21 -5.07
N ARG A 192 14.86 -19.33 -6.40
CA ARG A 192 14.10 -20.40 -7.04
C ARG A 192 14.81 -21.72 -6.84
#